data_AF-A0A351GJS5-F1
#
_entry.id   AF-A0A351GJS5-F1
#
_cell.length_a   1.000
_cell.length_b   1.000
_cell.length_c   1.000
_cell.angle_alpha   90.00
_cell.angle_beta   90.00
_cell.angle_gamma   90.00
#
_symmetry.space_group_name_H-M   'P 1'
#
loop_
_entity.id
_entity.type
_entity.pdbx_description
1 polymer ?
#
loop_
_entity_poly.entity_id
_entity_poly.type
_entity_poly.pdbx_seq_one_letter_code
_entity_poly.pdbx_strand_id
1 'polypeptide(L)'
;MKKYIYLSVIALIGFSAFKAEDYFEISKNLDIFAEVYKEVNTTYVDDVKPGELVRAAIDGMLGSLDPYTNFYSEAQAEDYRYQTTGTYAGIGSTIRTIGDYVYIESPVEGFPAQTAGLLPGDKILEVSGEDMKGKKSNELTDYLKGKVGTTFIIKIERLGEGVLEKSITRENIKLKNVPYLGIIEDNIGYLQLTGFTPNAGKEVQDAVIELKSKGA
;
A
#
# COMPACT_ATOMS: atom_id res chain seq x y z
N MET A 1 31.04 22.13 49.04
CA MET A 1 30.30 20.89 48.70
C MET A 1 28.80 20.99 48.97
N LYS A 2 28.33 21.36 50.17
CA LYS A 2 26.89 21.46 50.48
C LYS A 2 26.08 22.40 49.57
N LYS A 3 26.64 23.56 49.16
CA LYS A 3 25.96 24.54 48.29
C LYS A 3 25.62 24.00 46.88
N TYR A 4 26.45 23.10 46.34
CA TYR A 4 26.22 22.48 45.03
C TYR A 4 25.17 21.35 45.09
N ILE A 5 25.00 20.70 46.25
CA ILE A 5 23.96 19.68 46.49
C ILE A 5 22.56 20.31 46.53
N TYR A 6 22.39 21.48 47.15
CA TYR A 6 21.10 22.19 47.13
C TYR A 6 20.74 22.66 45.72
N LEU A 7 21.73 23.13 44.93
CA LEU A 7 21.49 23.51 43.55
C LEU A 7 21.06 22.32 42.68
N SER A 8 21.68 21.15 42.86
CA SER A 8 21.31 19.94 42.11
C SER A 8 19.94 19.39 42.50
N VAL A 9 19.53 19.51 43.78
CA VAL A 9 18.20 19.09 44.25
C VAL A 9 17.11 20.04 43.73
N ILE A 10 17.36 21.35 43.73
CA ILE A 10 16.43 22.35 43.16
C ILE A 10 16.28 22.13 41.64
N ALA A 11 17.39 21.83 40.94
CA ALA A 11 17.33 21.50 39.52
C ALA A 11 16.54 20.21 39.25
N LEU A 12 16.68 19.17 40.09
CA LEU A 12 15.92 17.92 39.97
C LEU A 12 14.42 18.11 40.23
N ILE A 13 14.06 18.92 41.23
CA ILE A 13 12.67 19.24 41.57
C ILE A 13 12.05 20.10 40.47
N GLY A 14 12.78 21.11 39.97
CA GLY A 14 12.33 21.95 38.86
C GLY A 14 12.11 21.15 37.57
N PHE A 15 12.99 20.20 37.25
CA PHE A 15 12.85 19.33 36.09
C PHE A 15 11.68 18.34 36.22
N SER A 16 11.39 17.88 37.44
CA SER A 16 10.25 17.00 37.72
C SER A 16 8.92 17.75 37.65
N ALA A 17 8.88 18.99 38.14
CA ALA A 17 7.71 19.87 38.06
C ALA A 17 7.38 20.25 36.60
N PHE A 18 8.40 20.57 35.79
CA PHE A 18 8.21 20.90 34.37
C PHE A 18 7.63 19.73 33.58
N LYS A 19 8.12 18.50 33.80
CA LYS A 19 7.53 17.31 33.17
C LYS A 19 6.11 17.03 33.65
N ALA A 20 5.80 17.28 34.92
CA ALA A 20 4.46 17.07 35.47
C ALA A 20 3.41 18.02 34.84
N GLU A 21 3.80 19.25 34.52
CA GLU A 21 2.95 20.24 33.85
C GLU A 21 2.58 19.80 32.43
N ASP A 22 3.56 19.34 31.64
CA ASP A 22 3.31 18.77 30.29
C ASP A 22 2.39 17.54 30.34
N TYR A 23 2.60 16.61 31.27
CA TYR A 23 1.73 15.42 31.40
C TYR A 23 0.30 15.79 31.81
N PHE A 24 0.14 16.81 32.65
CA PHE A 24 -1.17 17.30 33.07
C PHE A 24 -1.94 17.91 31.90
N GLU A 25 -1.30 18.74 31.07
CA GLU A 25 -1.93 19.30 29.88
C GLU A 25 -2.32 18.21 28.88
N ILE A 26 -1.48 17.21 28.66
CA ILE A 26 -1.79 16.08 27.77
C ILE A 26 -3.03 15.33 28.28
N SER A 27 -3.07 14.96 29.57
CA SER A 27 -4.21 14.23 30.14
C SER A 27 -5.50 15.03 30.01
N LYS A 28 -5.46 16.32 30.34
CA LYS A 28 -6.63 17.21 30.25
C LYS A 28 -7.16 17.32 28.81
N ASN A 29 -6.27 17.46 27.83
CA ASN A 29 -6.68 17.56 26.43
C ASN A 29 -7.21 16.23 25.88
N LEU A 30 -6.66 15.09 26.32
CA LEU A 30 -7.19 13.77 25.99
C LEU A 30 -8.59 13.56 26.57
N ASP A 31 -8.85 14.01 27.80
CA ASP A 31 -10.17 13.93 28.43
C ASP A 31 -11.19 14.79 27.66
N ILE A 32 -10.82 16.03 27.30
CA ILE A 32 -11.68 16.92 26.49
C ILE A 32 -11.97 16.28 25.13
N PHE A 33 -10.95 15.76 24.45
CA PHE A 33 -11.11 15.08 23.17
C PHE A 33 -12.04 13.88 23.27
N ALA A 34 -11.86 13.03 24.28
CA ALA A 34 -12.67 11.84 24.49
C ALA A 34 -14.13 12.19 24.77
N GLU A 35 -14.39 13.23 25.57
CA GLU A 35 -15.75 13.69 25.87
C GLU A 35 -16.44 14.24 24.62
N VAL A 36 -15.76 15.11 23.85
CA VAL A 36 -16.31 15.65 22.59
C VAL A 36 -16.58 14.53 21.58
N TYR A 37 -15.62 13.61 21.41
CA TYR A 37 -15.77 12.47 20.52
C TYR A 37 -16.96 11.59 20.91
N LYS A 38 -17.11 11.29 22.21
CA LYS A 38 -18.23 10.52 22.73
C LYS A 38 -19.57 11.23 22.48
N GLU A 39 -19.68 12.50 22.84
CA GLU A 39 -20.90 13.29 22.67
C GLU A 39 -21.32 13.33 21.20
N VAL A 40 -20.39 13.57 20.27
CA VAL A 40 -20.70 13.53 18.83
C VAL A 40 -21.20 12.13 18.41
N ASN A 41 -20.57 11.04 18.89
CA ASN A 41 -21.00 9.70 18.51
C ASN A 41 -22.36 9.28 19.11
N THR A 42 -22.78 9.86 20.24
CA THR A 42 -24.01 9.43 20.94
C THR A 42 -25.21 10.32 20.68
N THR A 43 -24.98 11.60 20.37
CA THR A 43 -26.04 12.62 20.42
C THR A 43 -26.19 13.39 19.11
N TYR A 44 -25.35 13.12 18.10
CA TYR A 44 -25.49 13.73 16.78
C TYR A 44 -26.76 13.25 16.07
N VAL A 45 -27.33 14.11 15.22
CA VAL A 45 -28.65 13.91 14.57
C VAL A 45 -28.63 12.79 13.52
N ASP A 46 -27.49 12.59 12.87
CA ASP A 46 -27.27 11.56 11.84
C ASP A 46 -26.36 10.45 12.34
N ASP A 47 -26.41 9.30 11.67
CA ASP A 47 -25.47 8.19 11.93
C ASP A 47 -24.02 8.63 11.66
N VAL A 48 -23.19 8.53 12.68
CA VAL A 48 -21.75 8.80 12.62
C VAL A 48 -20.97 7.50 12.60
N LYS A 49 -19.93 7.45 11.77
CA LYS A 49 -19.00 6.31 11.71
C LYS A 49 -17.80 6.59 12.60
N PRO A 50 -17.66 5.88 13.74
CA PRO A 50 -16.60 6.17 14.72
C PRO A 50 -15.20 6.17 14.10
N GLY A 51 -14.91 5.20 13.23
CA GLY A 51 -13.62 5.08 12.56
C GLY A 51 -13.29 6.24 11.62
N GLU A 52 -14.27 6.78 10.89
CA GLU A 52 -14.05 7.93 10.00
C GLU A 52 -13.80 9.23 10.81
N LEU A 53 -14.47 9.40 11.95
CA LEU A 53 -14.25 10.54 12.85
C LEU A 53 -12.85 10.51 13.49
N VAL A 54 -12.41 9.37 14.01
CA VAL A 54 -11.05 9.23 14.55
C VAL A 54 -10.02 9.51 13.45
N ARG A 55 -10.27 9.03 12.23
CA ARG A 55 -9.38 9.27 11.10
C ARG A 55 -9.27 10.77 10.79
N ALA A 56 -10.39 11.47 10.69
CA ALA A 56 -10.42 12.91 10.44
C ALA A 56 -9.69 13.70 11.54
N ALA A 57 -9.84 13.30 12.81
CA ALA A 57 -9.12 13.92 13.93
C ALA A 57 -7.60 13.74 13.81
N ILE A 58 -7.13 12.53 13.49
CA ILE A 58 -5.70 12.25 13.28
C ILE A 58 -5.15 13.07 12.10
N ASP A 59 -5.84 13.05 10.95
CA ASP A 59 -5.41 13.78 9.77
C ASP A 59 -5.36 15.31 10.03
N GLY A 60 -6.32 15.85 10.78
CA GLY A 60 -6.32 17.26 11.20
C GLY A 60 -5.18 17.61 12.16
N MET A 61 -4.87 16.75 13.13
CA MET A 61 -3.73 16.93 14.05
C MET A 61 -2.41 16.93 13.27
N LEU A 62 -2.19 15.94 12.41
CA LEU A 62 -0.93 15.81 11.67
C LEU A 62 -0.75 16.89 10.61
N GLY A 63 -1.83 17.30 9.94
CA GLY A 63 -1.81 18.38 8.96
C GLY A 63 -1.44 19.75 9.57
N SER A 64 -1.55 19.91 10.89
CA SER A 64 -1.10 21.12 11.59
C SER A 64 0.41 21.17 11.84
N LEU A 65 1.12 20.04 11.68
CA LEU A 65 2.56 19.94 11.91
C LEU A 65 3.34 20.30 10.64
N ASP A 66 3.19 19.49 9.60
CA ASP A 66 3.90 19.62 8.33
C ASP A 66 3.23 18.74 7.24
N PRO A 67 3.50 18.96 5.94
CA PRO A 67 2.84 18.22 4.85
C PRO A 67 3.35 16.78 4.64
N TYR A 68 4.38 16.34 5.38
CA TYR A 68 5.03 15.03 5.22
C TYR A 68 4.66 14.06 6.33
N THR A 69 4.30 14.55 7.51
CA THR A 69 3.83 13.72 8.63
C THR A 69 2.42 13.22 8.32
N ASN A 70 2.29 11.91 8.06
CA ASN A 70 1.05 11.28 7.69
C ASN A 70 0.81 10.00 8.49
N PHE A 71 -0.46 9.69 8.77
CA PHE A 71 -0.87 8.44 9.39
C PHE A 71 -1.39 7.47 8.33
N TYR A 72 -0.90 6.23 8.33
CA TYR A 72 -1.43 5.15 7.50
C TYR A 72 -2.11 4.13 8.41
N SER A 73 -3.40 3.86 8.18
CA SER A 73 -4.13 2.83 8.91
C SER A 73 -3.66 1.43 8.48
N GLU A 74 -4.05 0.39 9.22
CA GLU A 74 -3.75 -1.01 8.84
C GLU A 74 -4.29 -1.34 7.43
N ALA A 75 -5.48 -0.84 7.09
CA ALA A 75 -6.06 -1.00 5.75
C ALA A 75 -5.20 -0.33 4.65
N GLN A 76 -4.50 0.77 4.96
CA GLN A 76 -3.63 1.49 4.03
C GLN A 76 -2.17 1.01 4.06
N ALA A 77 -1.80 0.18 5.05
CA ALA A 77 -0.43 -0.26 5.24
C ALA A 77 0.12 -1.03 4.03
N GLU A 78 -0.74 -1.78 3.33
CA GLU A 78 -0.40 -2.48 2.10
C GLU A 78 -0.04 -1.53 0.96
N ASP A 79 -0.86 -0.51 0.72
CA ASP A 79 -0.61 0.48 -0.34
C ASP A 79 0.62 1.35 -0.02
N TYR A 80 0.83 1.72 1.24
CA TYR A 80 2.06 2.40 1.67
C TYR A 80 3.30 1.51 1.49
N ARG A 81 3.20 0.23 1.85
CA ARG A 81 4.28 -0.73 1.60
C ARG A 81 4.56 -0.86 0.10
N TYR A 82 3.54 -0.85 -0.74
CA TYR A 82 3.73 -0.83 -2.19
C TYR A 82 4.47 0.41 -2.66
N GLN A 83 4.08 1.62 -2.23
CA GLN A 83 4.76 2.86 -2.61
C GLN A 83 6.24 2.87 -2.20
N THR A 84 6.56 2.31 -1.03
CA THR A 84 7.93 2.32 -0.48
C THR A 84 8.81 1.18 -1.01
N THR A 85 8.23 0.01 -1.28
CA THR A 85 8.99 -1.19 -1.63
C THR A 85 8.79 -1.66 -3.07
N GLY A 86 7.83 -1.09 -3.80
CA GLY A 86 7.38 -1.59 -5.10
C GLY A 86 6.72 -2.97 -5.04
N THR A 87 6.37 -3.45 -3.84
CA THR A 87 5.83 -4.79 -3.62
C THR A 87 4.38 -4.71 -3.17
N TYR A 88 3.48 -5.38 -3.86
CA TYR A 88 2.09 -5.54 -3.43
C TYR A 88 1.69 -7.00 -3.42
N ALA A 89 0.74 -7.35 -2.56
CA ALA A 89 0.19 -8.69 -2.51
C ALA A 89 -1.01 -8.79 -3.47
N GLY A 90 -0.86 -9.55 -4.55
CA GLY A 90 -1.87 -9.66 -5.59
C GLY A 90 -1.61 -10.81 -6.56
N ILE A 91 -2.16 -10.70 -7.76
CA ILE A 91 -2.07 -11.76 -8.78
C ILE A 91 -1.04 -11.48 -9.88
N GLY A 92 -0.49 -10.26 -9.95
CA GLY A 92 0.51 -9.89 -10.96
C GLY A 92 -0.06 -9.78 -12.37
N SER A 93 -1.19 -9.10 -12.54
CA SER A 93 -1.80 -8.83 -13.84
C SER A 93 -2.38 -7.43 -13.87
N THR A 94 -2.31 -6.79 -15.03
CA THR A 94 -3.11 -5.58 -15.31
C THR A 94 -4.52 -5.98 -15.74
N ILE A 95 -5.49 -5.14 -15.42
CA ILE A 95 -6.91 -5.35 -15.71
C ILE A 95 -7.52 -4.09 -16.30
N ARG A 96 -8.50 -4.26 -17.19
CA ARG A 96 -9.17 -3.16 -17.89
C ARG A 96 -10.67 -3.36 -17.89
N THR A 97 -11.42 -2.31 -17.55
CA THR A 97 -12.88 -2.31 -17.72
C THR A 97 -13.25 -2.08 -19.18
N ILE A 98 -14.10 -2.95 -19.72
CA ILE A 98 -14.70 -2.81 -21.06
C ILE A 98 -16.20 -3.06 -20.92
N GLY A 99 -17.00 -1.99 -21.11
CA GLY A 99 -18.44 -2.01 -20.85
C GLY A 99 -18.73 -2.28 -19.37
N ASP A 100 -19.49 -3.36 -19.11
CA ASP A 100 -19.93 -3.76 -17.78
C ASP A 100 -19.03 -4.83 -17.13
N TYR A 101 -17.95 -5.24 -17.78
CA TYR A 101 -17.05 -6.26 -17.28
C TYR A 101 -15.61 -5.79 -17.23
N VAL A 102 -14.83 -6.46 -16.41
CA VAL A 102 -13.38 -6.27 -16.33
C VAL A 102 -12.68 -7.46 -16.96
N TYR A 103 -11.64 -7.18 -17.72
CA TYR A 103 -10.87 -8.17 -18.46
C TYR A 103 -9.43 -8.18 -17.98
N ILE A 104 -8.82 -9.36 -18.03
CA ILE A 104 -7.37 -9.51 -17.92
C ILE A 104 -6.71 -8.84 -19.13
N GLU A 105 -5.85 -7.87 -18.88
CA GLU A 105 -5.14 -7.14 -19.94
C GLU A 105 -3.78 -7.78 -20.21
N SER A 106 -2.91 -7.83 -19.20
CA SER A 106 -1.57 -8.41 -19.33
C SER A 106 -1.15 -9.09 -18.02
N PRO A 107 -1.25 -10.43 -17.94
CA PRO A 107 -0.58 -11.22 -16.92
C PRO A 107 0.93 -11.05 -17.06
N VAL A 108 1.62 -10.83 -15.95
CA VAL A 108 3.07 -10.71 -15.94
C VAL A 108 3.68 -12.10 -15.79
N GLU A 109 4.70 -12.40 -16.58
CA GLU A 109 5.38 -13.70 -16.56
C GLU A 109 5.97 -14.01 -15.18
N GLY A 110 5.80 -15.26 -14.74
CA GLY A 110 6.29 -15.75 -13.46
C GLY A 110 5.41 -15.38 -12.25
N PHE A 111 4.30 -14.67 -12.45
CA PHE A 111 3.38 -14.28 -11.38
C PHE A 111 2.09 -15.11 -11.37
N PRO A 112 1.34 -15.11 -10.25
CA PRO A 112 0.22 -16.03 -10.03
C PRO A 112 -0.84 -16.07 -11.14
N ALA A 113 -1.18 -14.93 -11.74
CA ALA A 113 -2.15 -14.87 -12.83
C ALA A 113 -1.70 -15.70 -14.04
N GLN A 114 -0.43 -15.53 -14.45
CA GLN A 114 0.14 -16.27 -15.57
C GLN A 114 0.33 -17.75 -15.21
N THR A 115 0.81 -18.05 -14.01
CA THR A 115 0.97 -19.44 -13.51
C THR A 115 -0.36 -20.18 -13.40
N ALA A 116 -1.46 -19.48 -13.06
CA ALA A 116 -2.81 -20.02 -13.05
C ALA A 116 -3.41 -20.19 -14.46
N GLY A 117 -2.69 -19.77 -15.51
CA GLY A 117 -3.11 -19.87 -16.89
C GLY A 117 -4.17 -18.86 -17.30
N LEU A 118 -4.24 -17.70 -16.64
CA LEU A 118 -5.00 -16.56 -17.13
C LEU A 118 -4.30 -15.97 -18.36
N LEU A 119 -5.09 -15.51 -19.31
CA LEU A 119 -4.64 -14.96 -20.58
C LEU A 119 -5.25 -13.57 -20.82
N PRO A 120 -4.56 -12.71 -21.60
CA PRO A 120 -5.16 -11.49 -22.12
C PRO A 120 -6.51 -11.76 -22.78
N GLY A 121 -7.53 -10.98 -22.41
CA GLY A 121 -8.89 -11.12 -22.93
C GLY A 121 -9.81 -12.02 -22.11
N ASP A 122 -9.33 -12.66 -21.04
CA ASP A 122 -10.20 -13.37 -20.10
C ASP A 122 -11.16 -12.39 -19.41
N LYS A 123 -12.46 -12.59 -19.57
CA LYS A 123 -13.51 -11.80 -18.92
C LYS A 123 -13.72 -12.29 -17.50
N ILE A 124 -13.60 -11.42 -16.51
CA ILE A 124 -13.79 -11.80 -15.10
C ILE A 124 -15.29 -11.77 -14.78
N LEU A 125 -15.84 -12.92 -14.39
CA LEU A 125 -17.24 -13.09 -14.01
C LEU A 125 -17.41 -13.02 -12.50
N GLU A 126 -16.64 -13.80 -11.75
CA GLU A 126 -16.73 -13.85 -10.29
C GLU A 126 -15.36 -13.89 -9.64
N VAL A 127 -15.23 -13.30 -8.46
CA VAL A 127 -14.05 -13.43 -7.60
C VAL A 127 -14.52 -13.87 -6.21
N SER A 128 -14.04 -15.02 -5.75
CA SER A 128 -14.46 -15.61 -4.46
C SER A 128 -15.98 -15.80 -4.32
N GLY A 129 -16.68 -16.06 -5.44
CA GLY A 129 -18.14 -16.26 -5.49
C GLY A 129 -18.96 -14.96 -5.58
N GLU A 130 -18.33 -13.79 -5.54
CA GLU A 130 -19.00 -12.50 -5.75
C GLU A 130 -19.04 -12.17 -7.25
N ASP A 131 -20.20 -11.70 -7.75
CA ASP A 131 -20.36 -11.26 -9.14
C ASP A 131 -19.62 -9.94 -9.39
N MET A 132 -18.85 -9.90 -10.48
CA MET A 132 -18.02 -8.77 -10.89
C MET A 132 -18.67 -7.90 -11.95
N LYS A 133 -19.88 -8.23 -12.41
CA LYS A 133 -20.64 -7.41 -13.36
C LYS A 133 -20.92 -6.02 -12.80
N GLY A 134 -20.67 -5.00 -13.61
CA GLY A 134 -20.90 -3.58 -13.29
C GLY A 134 -19.80 -2.94 -12.45
N LYS A 135 -18.92 -3.73 -11.80
CA LYS A 135 -17.79 -3.21 -11.03
C LYS A 135 -16.71 -2.66 -11.96
N LYS A 136 -16.09 -1.56 -11.55
CA LYS A 136 -14.95 -0.98 -12.26
C LYS A 136 -13.62 -1.60 -11.82
N SER A 137 -12.56 -1.38 -12.60
CA SER A 137 -11.25 -2.00 -12.37
C SER A 137 -10.62 -1.61 -11.03
N ASN A 138 -10.88 -0.40 -10.54
CA ASN A 138 -10.47 0.03 -9.20
C ASN A 138 -11.14 -0.81 -8.12
N GLU A 139 -12.45 -1.00 -8.17
CA GLU A 139 -13.18 -1.84 -7.21
C GLU A 139 -12.70 -3.29 -7.28
N LEU A 140 -12.51 -3.84 -8.49
CA LEU A 140 -12.04 -5.21 -8.66
C LEU A 140 -10.63 -5.42 -8.09
N THR A 141 -9.78 -4.39 -8.13
CA THR A 141 -8.42 -4.46 -7.59
C THR A 141 -8.43 -4.84 -6.11
N ASP A 142 -9.39 -4.37 -5.34
CA ASP A 142 -9.50 -4.68 -3.90
C ASP A 142 -9.85 -6.16 -3.64
N TYR A 143 -10.58 -6.80 -4.55
CA TYR A 143 -10.88 -8.24 -4.48
C TYR A 143 -9.66 -9.10 -4.87
N LEU A 144 -8.85 -8.62 -5.81
CA LEU A 144 -7.67 -9.35 -6.30
C LEU A 144 -6.45 -9.18 -5.38
N LYS A 145 -6.32 -8.03 -4.74
CA LYS A 145 -5.37 -7.80 -3.64
C LYS A 145 -5.82 -8.54 -2.38
N GLY A 146 -4.91 -8.70 -1.43
CA GLY A 146 -5.19 -9.34 -0.15
C GLY A 146 -3.93 -9.88 0.50
N LYS A 147 -4.08 -10.66 1.58
CA LYS A 147 -2.92 -11.18 2.31
C LYS A 147 -2.12 -12.18 1.46
N VAL A 148 -0.80 -12.04 1.45
CA VAL A 148 0.14 -12.97 0.79
C VAL A 148 -0.10 -14.40 1.28
N GLY A 149 -0.06 -15.37 0.35
CA GLY A 149 -0.26 -16.78 0.61
C GLY A 149 -1.73 -17.21 0.73
N THR A 150 -2.69 -16.28 0.65
CA THR A 150 -4.11 -16.64 0.57
C THR A 150 -4.49 -17.06 -0.84
N THR A 151 -5.33 -18.09 -0.94
CA THR A 151 -5.83 -18.61 -2.21
C THR A 151 -7.30 -18.26 -2.38
N PHE A 152 -7.71 -17.92 -3.60
CA PHE A 152 -9.11 -17.70 -3.95
C PHE A 152 -9.42 -18.24 -5.34
N ILE A 153 -10.71 -18.43 -5.62
CA ILE A 153 -11.19 -18.88 -6.93
C ILE A 153 -11.64 -17.66 -7.74
N ILE A 154 -11.19 -17.58 -8.98
CA ILE A 154 -11.70 -16.64 -9.98
C ILE A 154 -12.44 -17.43 -11.06
N LYS A 155 -13.65 -16.98 -11.40
CA LYS A 155 -14.42 -17.50 -12.53
C LYS A 155 -14.28 -16.52 -13.69
N ILE A 156 -13.84 -17.03 -14.83
CA ILE A 156 -13.64 -16.26 -16.05
C ILE A 156 -14.45 -16.84 -17.20
N GLU A 157 -14.73 -16.02 -18.21
CA GLU A 157 -15.18 -16.47 -19.52
C GLU A 157 -14.08 -16.18 -20.55
N ARG A 158 -13.63 -17.24 -21.23
CA ARG A 158 -12.63 -17.17 -22.28
C ARG A 158 -13.27 -17.41 -23.63
N LEU A 159 -12.95 -16.53 -24.59
CA LEU A 159 -13.44 -16.65 -25.96
C LEU A 159 -13.01 -17.99 -26.56
N GLY A 160 -13.99 -18.81 -26.97
CA GLY A 160 -13.77 -20.12 -27.58
C GLY A 160 -13.66 -21.30 -26.61
N GLU A 161 -13.41 -21.07 -25.32
CA GLU A 161 -13.33 -22.12 -24.29
C GLU A 161 -14.52 -22.11 -23.31
N GLY A 162 -15.23 -20.97 -23.20
CA GLY A 162 -16.37 -20.82 -22.30
C GLY A 162 -15.95 -20.44 -20.88
N VAL A 163 -16.74 -20.86 -19.89
CA VAL A 163 -16.52 -20.50 -18.48
C VAL A 163 -15.49 -21.44 -17.84
N LEU A 164 -14.48 -20.86 -17.21
CA LEU A 164 -13.40 -21.56 -16.52
C LEU A 164 -13.26 -21.05 -15.09
N GLU A 165 -12.92 -21.94 -14.17
CA GLU A 165 -12.54 -21.58 -12.80
C GLU A 165 -11.03 -21.79 -12.60
N LYS A 166 -10.37 -20.80 -12.02
CA LYS A 166 -8.94 -20.84 -11.71
C LYS A 166 -8.73 -20.57 -10.22
N SER A 167 -7.89 -21.38 -9.59
CA SER A 167 -7.43 -21.14 -8.23
C SER A 167 -6.15 -20.31 -8.28
N ILE A 168 -6.13 -19.17 -7.58
CA ILE A 168 -5.00 -18.25 -7.59
C ILE A 168 -4.54 -17.99 -6.16
N THR A 169 -3.26 -18.19 -5.91
CA THR A 169 -2.61 -17.86 -4.64
C THR A 169 -1.97 -16.48 -4.76
N ARG A 170 -2.28 -15.58 -3.83
CA ARG A 170 -1.70 -14.23 -3.79
C ARG A 170 -0.22 -14.32 -3.42
N GLU A 171 0.61 -13.65 -4.20
CA GLU A 171 2.05 -13.57 -3.95
C GLU A 171 2.50 -12.12 -3.84
N ASN A 172 3.70 -11.93 -3.29
CA ASN A 172 4.37 -10.64 -3.31
C ASN A 172 4.82 -10.34 -4.74
N ILE A 173 4.07 -9.47 -5.41
CA ILE A 173 4.38 -8.99 -6.74
C ILE A 173 5.42 -7.89 -6.61
N LYS A 174 6.68 -8.22 -6.91
CA LYS A 174 7.77 -7.27 -6.95
C LYS A 174 8.11 -6.96 -8.40
N LEU A 175 7.74 -5.77 -8.84
CA LEU A 175 8.14 -5.28 -10.16
C LEU A 175 9.64 -4.94 -10.14
N LYS A 176 10.34 -5.25 -11.23
CA LYS A 176 11.73 -4.84 -11.41
C LYS A 176 11.79 -3.32 -11.54
N ASN A 177 12.81 -2.70 -10.95
CA ASN A 177 13.12 -1.29 -11.12
C ASN A 177 13.67 -1.01 -12.52
N VAL A 178 14.36 -2.00 -13.11
CA VAL A 178 14.83 -1.96 -14.50
C VAL A 178 14.05 -2.99 -15.33
N PRO A 179 12.81 -2.66 -15.78
CA PRO A 179 11.99 -3.59 -16.55
C PRO A 179 12.50 -3.83 -17.98
N TYR A 180 13.29 -2.90 -18.54
CA TYR A 180 13.80 -3.01 -19.89
C TYR A 180 15.29 -2.64 -19.96
N LEU A 181 16.05 -3.47 -20.67
CA LEU A 181 17.43 -3.19 -21.06
C LEU A 181 17.71 -3.77 -22.46
N GLY A 182 18.50 -3.08 -23.27
CA GLY A 182 18.86 -3.51 -24.62
C GLY A 182 19.93 -2.63 -25.25
N ILE A 183 20.50 -3.07 -26.37
CA ILE A 183 21.40 -2.27 -27.21
C ILE A 183 20.57 -1.67 -28.33
N ILE A 184 20.68 -0.35 -28.52
CA ILE A 184 19.87 0.35 -29.54
C ILE A 184 20.69 0.55 -30.83
N GLU A 185 21.95 1.01 -30.73
CA GLU A 185 22.88 1.21 -31.87
C GLU A 185 24.35 1.19 -31.38
N ASP A 186 25.31 0.85 -32.26
CA ASP A 186 26.78 1.09 -32.14
C ASP A 186 27.35 1.22 -30.71
N ASN A 187 27.22 0.17 -29.90
CA ASN A 187 27.71 0.10 -28.51
C ASN A 187 27.02 1.10 -27.55
N ILE A 188 25.74 1.40 -27.76
CA ILE A 188 24.91 2.21 -26.87
C ILE A 188 23.92 1.29 -26.16
N GLY A 189 24.21 1.02 -24.89
CA GLY A 189 23.30 0.32 -23.98
C GLY A 189 22.23 1.28 -23.46
N TYR A 190 20.98 0.86 -23.55
CA TYR A 190 19.83 1.53 -22.95
C TYR A 190 19.27 0.67 -21.83
N LEU A 191 18.95 1.32 -20.73
CA LEU A 191 18.16 0.74 -19.65
C LEU A 191 17.11 1.75 -19.21
N GLN A 192 15.93 1.26 -18.87
CA GLN A 192 14.86 2.09 -18.33
C GLN A 192 14.77 1.86 -16.83
N LEU A 193 15.03 2.88 -16.02
CA LEU A 193 14.80 2.84 -14.57
C LEU A 193 13.43 3.45 -14.27
N THR A 194 12.50 2.65 -13.77
CA THR A 194 11.12 3.09 -13.46
C THR A 194 10.87 3.32 -11.98
N GLY A 195 11.80 2.96 -11.10
CA GLY A 195 11.65 3.11 -9.66
C GLY A 195 12.97 3.16 -8.90
N PHE A 196 12.95 3.82 -7.74
CA PHE A 196 14.10 3.95 -6.83
C PHE A 196 13.86 3.18 -5.53
N THR A 197 13.36 1.95 -5.63
CA THR A 197 13.20 1.10 -4.44
C THR A 197 14.57 0.62 -3.93
N PRO A 198 14.69 0.04 -2.72
CA PRO A 198 15.99 -0.31 -2.13
C PRO A 198 16.91 -1.18 -3.01
N ASN A 199 16.36 -1.95 -3.96
CA ASN A 199 17.14 -2.80 -4.87
C ASN A 199 17.54 -2.12 -6.20
N ALA A 200 17.04 -0.92 -6.48
CA ALA A 200 17.25 -0.23 -7.76
C ALA A 200 18.74 -0.09 -8.11
N GLY A 201 19.58 0.29 -7.14
CA GLY A 201 21.02 0.43 -7.38
C GLY A 201 21.70 -0.87 -7.82
N LYS A 202 21.33 -1.99 -7.20
CA LYS A 202 21.83 -3.31 -7.58
C LYS A 202 21.31 -3.73 -8.96
N GLU A 203 20.02 -3.53 -9.23
CA GLU A 203 19.43 -3.87 -10.53
C GLU A 203 20.02 -3.06 -11.68
N VAL A 204 20.32 -1.77 -11.46
CA VAL A 204 21.05 -0.94 -12.43
C VAL A 204 22.48 -1.44 -12.62
N GLN A 205 23.20 -1.78 -11.55
CA GLN A 205 24.55 -2.34 -11.66
C GLN A 205 24.56 -3.63 -12.48
N ASP A 206 23.65 -4.56 -12.15
CA ASP A 206 23.54 -5.86 -12.84
C ASP A 206 23.17 -5.65 -14.32
N ALA A 207 22.25 -4.72 -14.63
CA ALA A 207 21.87 -4.36 -16.00
C ALA A 207 23.04 -3.74 -16.79
N VAL A 208 23.84 -2.87 -16.18
CA VAL A 208 25.03 -2.28 -16.83
C VAL A 208 26.08 -3.34 -17.13
N ILE A 209 26.31 -4.30 -16.21
CA ILE A 209 27.23 -5.42 -16.44
C ILE A 209 26.74 -6.27 -17.63
N GLU A 210 25.45 -6.58 -17.66
CA GLU A 210 24.83 -7.35 -18.76
C GLU A 210 24.96 -6.63 -20.11
N LEU A 211 24.67 -5.33 -20.18
CA LEU A 211 24.80 -4.54 -21.39
C LEU A 211 26.26 -4.52 -21.91
N LYS A 212 27.24 -4.31 -21.01
CA LYS A 212 28.65 -4.36 -21.37
C LYS A 212 29.06 -5.73 -21.93
N SER A 213 28.56 -6.82 -21.34
CA SER A 213 28.83 -8.18 -21.85
C SER A 213 28.26 -8.43 -23.25
N LYS A 214 27.22 -7.68 -23.64
CA LYS A 214 26.58 -7.76 -24.96
C LYS A 214 27.18 -6.81 -26.00
N GLY A 215 28.19 -6.02 -25.61
CA GLY A 215 28.91 -5.11 -26.51
C GLY A 215 28.44 -3.65 -26.48
N ALA A 216 27.70 -3.23 -25.44
CA ALA A 216 27.53 -1.81 -25.12
C ALA A 216 28.77 -1.20 -24.46
#